data_AF-A0A6M1U383-F1
#
_entry.id   AF-A0A6M1U383-F1
#
_cell.length_a   1.000
_cell.length_b   1.000
_cell.length_c   1.000
_cell.angle_alpha   90.00
_cell.angle_beta   90.00
_cell.angle_gamma   90.00
#
_symmetry.space_group_name_H-M   'P 1'
#
loop_
_entity.id
_entity.type
_entity.pdbx_description
1 polymer ?
#
loop_
_entity_poly.entity_id
_entity_poly.type
_entity_poly.pdbx_seq_one_letter_code
_entity_poly.pdbx_strand_id
1 'polypeptide(L)'
;MVTLMKSRIEPYFGGLLLATVIAASATFMSEHYGAPVMLFALLIGIAFHFLSEQDSCAAGIDFAAKTLLRFGVGLLGLRLGVAEVTSLGLAPVAAIVGFVLATLACGAAMSYLFGRRLAFGMLAGGSVAICGASAALAIASVLPPDKDREQDTLFVVIAVTALSTIAMITYPILFQSLGLSAVQSGFLVGATIHDVAQVVGAGYSISDEAGVIATYVKILRVALLPVVMLVVMFSFRGAQQQRVSVPWFLVMFAICAIVANLGVVPTVPLALLSEVSRWCLVIAISALGVKTSLGRIIKVKASYSVILVVETLFLLTIAIAYTMYLAP
;
A
#
# COMPACT_ATOMS: atom_id res chain seq x y z
N MET A 1 21.84 29.53 -11.75
CA MET A 1 21.00 28.34 -12.03
C MET A 1 21.59 27.07 -11.42
N VAL A 2 22.87 26.74 -11.65
CA VAL A 2 23.56 25.57 -11.05
C VAL A 2 23.58 25.60 -9.51
N THR A 3 23.86 26.74 -8.87
CA THR A 3 23.89 26.87 -7.39
C THR A 3 22.51 26.69 -6.75
N LEU A 4 21.45 27.18 -7.41
CA LEU A 4 20.06 27.01 -6.99
C LEU A 4 19.55 25.58 -7.19
N MET A 5 20.06 24.88 -8.21
CA MET A 5 19.76 23.47 -8.45
C MET A 5 20.49 22.57 -7.44
N LYS A 6 21.74 22.92 -7.10
CA LYS A 6 22.54 22.24 -6.07
C LYS A 6 21.86 22.33 -4.70
N SER A 7 21.44 23.52 -4.26
CA SER A 7 20.78 23.70 -2.96
C SER A 7 19.41 22.99 -2.84
N ARG A 8 18.74 22.68 -3.97
CA ARG A 8 17.48 21.91 -3.96
C ARG A 8 17.69 20.40 -3.94
N ILE A 9 18.81 19.89 -4.44
CA ILE A 9 19.08 18.45 -4.56
C ILE A 9 19.90 17.92 -3.36
N GLU A 10 20.76 18.76 -2.79
CA GLU A 10 21.60 18.47 -1.63
C GLU A 10 20.88 17.80 -0.46
N PRO A 11 19.66 18.21 -0.03
CA PRO A 11 18.96 17.55 1.07
C PRO A 11 18.47 16.13 0.74
N TYR A 12 18.29 15.77 -0.54
CA TYR A 12 17.81 14.44 -0.94
C TYR A 12 18.94 13.44 -1.17
N PHE A 13 20.16 13.93 -1.40
CA PHE A 13 21.27 13.10 -1.88
C PHE A 13 21.63 11.99 -0.90
N GLY A 14 21.81 12.30 0.39
CA GLY A 14 22.24 11.33 1.40
C GLY A 14 21.27 10.14 1.53
N GLY A 15 19.98 10.43 1.65
CA GLY A 15 18.96 9.40 1.79
C GLY A 15 18.75 8.56 0.52
N LEU A 16 18.81 9.20 -0.66
CA LEU A 16 18.74 8.49 -1.94
C LEU A 16 19.94 7.57 -2.16
N LEU A 17 21.15 8.06 -1.83
CA LEU A 17 22.36 7.27 -1.91
C LEU A 17 22.29 6.05 -0.98
N LEU A 18 21.88 6.25 0.27
CA LEU A 18 21.67 5.15 1.22
C LEU A 18 20.70 4.10 0.67
N ALA A 19 19.51 4.53 0.24
CA ALA A 19 18.49 3.61 -0.29
C ALA A 19 18.98 2.86 -1.54
N THR A 20 19.77 3.52 -2.39
CA THR A 20 20.37 2.93 -3.60
C THR A 20 21.45 1.91 -3.26
N VAL A 21 22.30 2.20 -2.27
CA VAL A 21 23.32 1.25 -1.79
C VAL A 21 22.66 0.01 -1.19
N ILE A 22 21.62 0.19 -0.37
CA ILE A 22 20.83 -0.94 0.17
C ILE A 22 20.21 -1.75 -0.97
N ALA A 23 19.63 -1.08 -1.98
CA ALA A 23 19.04 -1.75 -3.14
C ALA A 23 20.06 -2.57 -3.95
N ALA A 24 21.26 -2.02 -4.17
CA ALA A 24 22.35 -2.72 -4.85
C ALA A 24 22.82 -3.94 -4.05
N SER A 25 23.02 -3.79 -2.74
CA SER A 25 23.37 -4.89 -1.83
C SER A 25 22.30 -5.98 -1.81
N ALA A 26 21.02 -5.60 -1.76
CA ALA A 26 19.91 -6.54 -1.80
C ALA A 26 19.84 -7.32 -3.13
N THR A 27 20.12 -6.65 -4.25
CA THR A 27 20.17 -7.28 -5.57
C THR A 27 21.31 -8.29 -5.63
N PHE A 28 22.51 -7.91 -5.18
CA PHE A 28 23.65 -8.83 -5.09
C PHE A 28 23.34 -10.06 -4.23
N MET A 29 22.75 -9.87 -3.06
CA MET A 29 22.37 -11.00 -2.18
C MET A 29 21.31 -11.90 -2.83
N SER A 30 20.32 -11.33 -3.51
CA SER A 30 19.29 -12.11 -4.20
C SER A 30 19.87 -13.02 -5.28
N GLU A 31 20.81 -12.51 -6.08
CA GLU A 31 21.48 -13.28 -7.14
C GLU A 31 22.32 -14.45 -6.57
N HIS A 32 22.86 -14.31 -5.36
CA HIS A 32 23.72 -15.34 -4.74
C HIS A 32 22.96 -16.33 -3.85
N TYR A 33 21.88 -15.91 -3.20
CA TYR A 33 21.14 -16.73 -2.22
C TYR A 33 19.78 -17.21 -2.75
N GLY A 34 19.33 -16.74 -3.93
CA GLY A 34 18.09 -17.18 -4.57
C GLY A 34 16.79 -16.70 -3.91
N ALA A 35 16.88 -15.88 -2.85
CA ALA A 35 15.71 -15.29 -2.19
C ALA A 35 15.30 -13.95 -2.85
N PRO A 36 14.03 -13.51 -2.73
CA PRO A 36 13.54 -12.32 -3.43
C PRO A 36 14.26 -11.02 -3.05
N VAL A 37 14.61 -10.19 -4.04
CA VAL A 37 15.33 -8.91 -3.85
C VAL A 37 14.61 -7.98 -2.86
N MET A 38 13.28 -7.89 -2.96
CA MET A 38 12.49 -6.99 -2.10
C MET A 38 12.55 -7.39 -0.62
N LEU A 39 12.67 -8.69 -0.34
CA LEU A 39 12.83 -9.19 1.02
C LEU A 39 14.15 -8.70 1.61
N PHE A 40 15.26 -8.86 0.87
CA PHE A 40 16.56 -8.33 1.31
C PHE A 40 16.55 -6.80 1.45
N ALA A 41 15.99 -6.09 0.48
CA ALA A 41 15.90 -4.63 0.52
C ALA A 41 15.16 -4.13 1.77
N LEU A 42 14.05 -4.78 2.10
CA LEU A 42 13.26 -4.46 3.29
C LEU A 42 14.02 -4.77 4.59
N LEU A 43 14.57 -5.97 4.71
CA LEU A 43 15.26 -6.42 5.94
C LEU A 43 16.54 -5.61 6.21
N ILE A 44 17.35 -5.37 5.18
CA ILE A 44 18.53 -4.52 5.30
C ILE A 44 18.08 -3.10 5.63
N GLY A 45 17.07 -2.56 4.95
CA GLY A 45 16.49 -1.26 5.27
C GLY A 45 16.13 -1.12 6.75
N ILE A 46 15.40 -2.09 7.32
CA ILE A 46 15.03 -2.11 8.75
C ILE A 46 16.26 -2.06 9.65
N ALA A 47 17.33 -2.79 9.31
CA ALA A 47 18.58 -2.77 10.07
C ALA A 47 19.22 -1.36 10.09
N PHE A 48 19.00 -0.55 9.05
CA PHE A 48 19.48 0.84 8.96
C PHE A 48 18.47 1.88 9.47
N HIS A 49 17.43 1.49 10.22
CA HIS A 49 16.38 2.41 10.68
C HIS A 49 16.89 3.64 11.46
N PHE A 50 18.01 3.52 12.18
CA PHE A 50 18.62 4.62 12.94
C PHE A 50 19.03 5.83 12.07
N LEU A 51 19.16 5.66 10.74
CA LEU A 51 19.44 6.74 9.79
C LEU A 51 18.18 7.48 9.32
N SER A 52 16.98 6.97 9.63
CA SER A 52 15.71 7.56 9.15
C SER A 52 15.40 8.95 9.70
N GLU A 53 15.92 9.26 10.89
CA GLU A 53 15.70 10.54 11.59
C GLU A 53 16.92 11.47 11.49
N GLN A 54 18.00 11.07 10.80
CA GLN A 54 19.15 11.95 10.58
C GLN A 54 18.84 12.99 9.50
N ASP A 55 19.08 14.27 9.78
CA ASP A 55 18.77 15.39 8.89
C ASP A 55 19.38 15.23 7.47
N SER A 56 20.56 14.62 7.37
CA SER A 56 21.26 14.39 6.10
C SER A 56 20.60 13.33 5.21
N CYS A 57 19.78 12.45 5.77
CA CYS A 57 19.19 11.30 5.06
C CYS A 57 17.66 11.36 4.99
N ALA A 58 17.00 11.99 5.96
CA ALA A 58 15.55 11.94 6.13
C ALA A 58 14.78 12.35 4.86
N ALA A 59 15.14 13.48 4.22
CA ALA A 59 14.43 13.97 3.04
C ALA A 59 14.58 13.04 1.82
N GLY A 60 15.77 12.48 1.60
CA GLY A 60 16.04 11.52 0.52
C GLY A 60 15.31 10.19 0.71
N ILE A 61 15.29 9.68 1.94
CA ILE A 61 14.54 8.48 2.31
C ILE A 61 13.04 8.70 2.08
N ASP A 62 12.51 9.86 2.50
CA ASP A 62 11.10 10.21 2.32
C ASP A 62 10.71 10.34 0.85
N PHE A 63 11.58 10.93 0.03
CA PHE A 63 11.38 11.03 -1.41
C PHE A 63 11.34 9.64 -2.05
N ALA A 64 12.28 8.76 -1.71
CA ALA A 64 12.33 7.40 -2.24
C ALA A 64 11.08 6.58 -1.84
N ALA A 65 10.75 6.57 -0.54
CA ALA A 65 9.64 5.78 -0.01
C ALA A 65 8.26 6.25 -0.46
N LYS A 66 8.11 7.50 -0.93
CA LYS A 66 6.83 8.08 -1.36
C LYS A 66 6.78 8.33 -2.87
N THR A 67 7.63 9.22 -3.36
CA THR A 67 7.56 9.74 -4.73
C THR A 67 8.12 8.72 -5.71
N LEU A 68 9.32 8.20 -5.44
CA LEU A 68 9.94 7.19 -6.29
C LEU A 68 9.13 5.88 -6.30
N LEU A 69 8.61 5.48 -5.14
CA LEU A 69 7.68 4.35 -5.04
C LEU A 69 6.48 4.53 -5.97
N ARG A 70 5.76 5.65 -5.85
CA ARG A 70 4.56 5.93 -6.67
C ARG A 70 4.89 5.97 -8.15
N PHE A 71 6.06 6.47 -8.50
CA PHE A 71 6.56 6.43 -9.87
C PHE A 71 6.80 4.99 -10.35
N GLY A 72 7.52 4.19 -9.56
CA GLY A 72 7.75 2.77 -9.85
C GLY A 72 6.45 1.97 -9.99
N VAL A 73 5.50 2.18 -9.07
CA VAL A 73 4.16 1.56 -9.11
C VAL A 73 3.41 1.98 -10.37
N GLY A 74 3.37 3.27 -10.73
CA GLY A 74 2.68 3.67 -11.95
C GLY A 74 3.30 3.07 -13.22
N LEU A 75 4.62 2.91 -13.28
CA LEU A 75 5.28 2.20 -14.39
C LEU A 75 5.00 0.70 -14.38
N LEU A 76 4.66 0.12 -13.22
CA LEU A 76 4.29 -1.30 -13.11
C LEU A 76 3.05 -1.64 -13.95
N GLY A 77 2.21 -0.66 -14.28
CA GLY A 77 1.13 -0.84 -15.23
C GLY A 77 1.61 -1.39 -16.59
N LEU A 78 2.84 -1.11 -16.99
CA LEU A 78 3.42 -1.66 -18.23
C LEU A 78 3.62 -3.18 -18.19
N ARG A 79 3.71 -3.76 -17.00
CA ARG A 79 3.86 -5.20 -16.77
C ARG A 79 2.52 -5.92 -16.62
N LEU A 80 1.41 -5.16 -16.56
CA LEU A 80 0.08 -5.74 -16.43
C LEU A 80 -0.46 -6.07 -17.83
N GLY A 81 -0.34 -7.32 -18.25
CA GLY A 81 -0.89 -7.79 -19.51
C GLY A 81 -2.40 -8.06 -19.44
N VAL A 82 -3.05 -8.08 -20.61
CA VAL A 82 -4.46 -8.48 -20.72
C VAL A 82 -4.65 -9.90 -20.18
N ALA A 83 -3.66 -10.78 -20.34
CA ALA A 83 -3.73 -12.16 -19.86
C ALA A 83 -3.86 -12.23 -18.34
N GLU A 84 -3.11 -11.45 -17.58
CA GLU A 84 -3.19 -11.42 -16.10
C GLU A 84 -4.50 -10.78 -15.61
N VAL A 85 -5.04 -9.80 -16.33
CA VAL A 85 -6.33 -9.17 -15.98
C VAL A 85 -7.50 -10.10 -16.33
N THR A 86 -7.45 -10.76 -17.48
CA THR A 86 -8.51 -11.66 -17.95
C THR A 86 -8.50 -13.01 -17.23
N SER A 87 -7.33 -13.50 -16.79
CA SER A 87 -7.24 -14.71 -15.96
C SER A 87 -7.88 -14.52 -14.58
N LEU A 88 -7.84 -13.31 -14.02
CA LEU A 88 -8.56 -12.97 -12.80
C LEU A 88 -10.07 -12.84 -13.05
N GLY A 89 -10.49 -12.30 -14.19
CA GLY A 89 -11.90 -12.15 -14.55
C GLY A 89 -12.64 -11.07 -13.76
N LEU A 90 -13.97 -11.00 -13.91
CA LEU A 90 -14.81 -10.00 -13.23
C LEU A 90 -15.11 -10.34 -11.76
N ALA A 91 -14.99 -11.61 -11.37
CA ALA A 91 -15.32 -12.07 -10.03
C ALA A 91 -14.43 -11.42 -8.93
N PRO A 92 -13.09 -11.34 -9.08
CA PRO A 92 -12.23 -10.64 -8.12
C PRO A 92 -12.55 -9.15 -7.99
N VAL A 93 -12.95 -8.47 -9.07
CA VAL A 93 -13.34 -7.06 -9.02
C VAL A 93 -14.61 -6.91 -8.17
N ALA A 94 -15.63 -7.75 -8.40
CA ALA A 94 -16.84 -7.75 -7.60
C ALA A 94 -16.57 -8.12 -6.13
N ALA A 95 -15.68 -9.09 -5.88
CA ALA A 95 -15.26 -9.47 -4.54
C ALA A 95 -14.57 -8.31 -3.81
N ILE A 96 -13.67 -7.57 -4.48
CA ILE A 96 -13.00 -6.39 -3.91
C ILE A 96 -14.02 -5.31 -3.52
N VAL A 97 -14.99 -5.01 -4.38
CA VAL A 97 -16.08 -4.08 -4.06
C VAL A 97 -16.86 -4.58 -2.84
N GLY A 98 -17.20 -5.86 -2.81
CA GLY A 98 -17.84 -6.52 -1.68
C GLY A 98 -17.04 -6.41 -0.38
N PHE A 99 -15.73 -6.63 -0.42
CA PHE A 99 -14.85 -6.50 0.73
C PHE A 99 -14.78 -5.06 1.24
N VAL A 100 -14.72 -4.07 0.36
CA VAL A 100 -14.73 -2.65 0.75
C VAL A 100 -16.04 -2.32 1.48
N LEU A 101 -17.19 -2.71 0.92
CA LEU A 101 -18.49 -2.47 1.54
C LEU A 101 -18.65 -3.22 2.87
N ALA A 102 -18.23 -4.49 2.93
CA ALA A 102 -18.27 -5.30 4.14
C ALA A 102 -17.38 -4.73 5.23
N THR A 103 -16.19 -4.21 4.88
CA THR A 103 -15.27 -3.59 5.85
C THR A 103 -15.81 -2.27 6.37
N LEU A 104 -16.45 -1.45 5.52
CA LEU A 104 -17.16 -0.23 5.97
C LEU A 104 -18.32 -0.56 6.91
N ALA A 105 -19.12 -1.58 6.57
CA ALA A 105 -20.22 -2.05 7.41
C ALA A 105 -19.71 -2.60 8.74
N CYS A 106 -18.61 -3.35 8.72
CA CYS A 106 -17.91 -3.81 9.92
C CYS A 106 -17.50 -2.62 10.80
N GLY A 107 -16.84 -1.60 10.23
CA GLY A 107 -16.44 -0.42 11.00
C GLY A 107 -17.59 0.37 11.58
N ALA A 108 -18.69 0.51 10.85
CA ALA A 108 -19.93 1.08 11.37
C ALA A 108 -20.47 0.26 12.56
N ALA A 109 -20.57 -1.06 12.42
CA ALA A 109 -21.07 -1.95 13.46
C ALA A 109 -20.16 -1.97 14.71
N MET A 110 -18.84 -2.07 14.51
CA MET A 110 -17.85 -2.06 15.59
C MET A 110 -17.85 -0.72 16.32
N SER A 111 -18.01 0.40 15.59
CA SER A 111 -18.12 1.71 16.25
C SER A 111 -19.34 1.78 17.17
N TYR A 112 -20.49 1.25 16.75
CA TYR A 112 -21.68 1.18 17.59
C TYR A 112 -21.47 0.30 18.82
N LEU A 113 -20.89 -0.90 18.64
CA LEU A 113 -20.65 -1.86 19.73
C LEU A 113 -19.69 -1.33 20.81
N PHE A 114 -18.70 -0.54 20.40
CA PHE A 114 -17.73 0.08 21.29
C PHE A 114 -18.14 1.49 21.77
N GLY A 115 -19.39 1.92 21.54
CA GLY A 115 -19.90 3.22 21.97
C GLY A 115 -19.26 4.43 21.29
N ARG A 116 -18.65 4.21 20.11
CA ARG A 116 -18.05 5.25 19.25
C ARG A 116 -19.08 5.77 18.24
N ARG A 117 -18.81 6.97 17.72
CA ARG A 117 -19.65 7.59 16.70
C ARG A 117 -19.44 6.91 15.35
N LEU A 118 -20.49 6.89 14.52
CA LEU A 118 -20.42 6.37 13.15
C LEU A 118 -19.30 7.04 12.33
N ALA A 119 -19.00 8.32 12.59
CA ALA A 119 -17.91 9.03 11.93
C ALA A 119 -16.55 8.33 12.14
N PHE A 120 -16.29 7.85 13.36
CA PHE A 120 -15.10 7.06 13.66
C PHE A 120 -15.12 5.70 12.95
N GLY A 121 -16.28 5.02 12.93
CA GLY A 121 -16.43 3.74 12.23
C GLY A 121 -16.19 3.82 10.73
N MET A 122 -16.69 4.88 10.08
CA MET A 122 -16.45 5.12 8.65
C MET A 122 -14.99 5.51 8.38
N LEU A 123 -14.36 6.27 9.28
CA LEU A 123 -12.94 6.62 9.23
C LEU A 123 -12.05 5.38 9.35
N ALA A 124 -12.32 4.52 10.34
CA ALA A 124 -11.60 3.27 10.59
C ALA A 124 -11.80 2.28 9.45
N GLY A 125 -13.05 1.92 9.16
CA GLY A 125 -13.40 0.95 8.12
C GLY A 125 -12.95 1.39 6.73
N GLY A 126 -13.09 2.67 6.39
CA GLY A 126 -12.62 3.18 5.10
C GLY A 126 -11.09 3.25 4.97
N SER A 127 -10.40 3.48 6.09
CA SER A 127 -8.94 3.39 6.17
C SER A 127 -8.45 1.96 5.91
N VAL A 128 -9.01 0.97 6.61
CA VAL A 128 -8.69 -0.46 6.43
C VAL A 128 -9.07 -0.93 5.01
N ALA A 129 -10.23 -0.51 4.50
CA ALA A 129 -10.78 -0.96 3.22
C ALA A 129 -10.00 -0.50 1.98
N ILE A 130 -9.34 0.66 2.02
CA ILE A 130 -8.77 1.29 0.81
C ILE A 130 -7.23 1.26 0.81
N CYS A 131 -6.60 2.24 1.46
CA CYS A 131 -5.16 2.46 1.41
C CYS A 131 -4.54 2.89 2.75
N GLY A 132 -5.24 2.67 3.85
CA GLY A 132 -4.80 3.06 5.19
C GLY A 132 -4.77 4.58 5.38
N ALA A 133 -3.58 5.11 5.64
CA ALA A 133 -3.39 6.50 6.07
C ALA A 133 -3.96 7.56 5.11
N SER A 134 -3.77 7.37 3.79
CA SER A 134 -4.28 8.36 2.81
C SER A 134 -5.81 8.34 2.69
N ALA A 135 -6.44 7.18 2.86
CA ALA A 135 -7.89 7.08 2.95
C ALA A 135 -8.42 7.71 4.24
N ALA A 136 -7.77 7.50 5.39
CA ALA A 136 -8.14 8.14 6.65
C ALA A 136 -8.16 9.67 6.53
N LEU A 137 -7.10 10.26 5.96
CA LEU A 137 -7.00 11.71 5.75
C LEU A 137 -8.08 12.23 4.78
N ALA A 138 -8.37 11.49 3.71
CA ALA A 138 -9.39 11.85 2.74
C ALA A 138 -10.81 11.76 3.31
N ILE A 139 -11.10 10.73 4.11
CA ILE A 139 -12.40 10.56 4.77
C ILE A 139 -12.58 11.62 5.87
N ALA A 140 -11.55 11.90 6.66
CA ALA A 140 -11.59 12.94 7.68
C ALA A 140 -11.92 14.34 7.13
N SER A 141 -11.53 14.64 5.88
CA SER A 141 -11.81 15.94 5.26
C SER A 141 -13.27 16.13 4.83
N VAL A 142 -14.03 15.04 4.64
CA VAL A 142 -15.46 15.09 4.30
C VAL A 142 -16.38 14.86 5.50
N LEU A 143 -15.86 14.31 6.60
CA LEU A 143 -16.62 14.12 7.84
C LEU A 143 -17.01 15.47 8.48
N PRO A 144 -18.19 15.53 9.14
CA PRO A 144 -18.61 16.72 9.88
C PRO A 144 -17.54 17.18 10.88
N PRO A 145 -17.43 18.50 11.13
CA PRO A 145 -16.53 19.02 12.15
C PRO A 145 -16.86 18.40 13.51
N ASP A 146 -15.83 17.90 14.19
CA ASP A 146 -15.94 17.37 15.54
C ASP A 146 -14.65 17.64 16.32
N LYS A 147 -14.75 17.76 17.65
CA LYS A 147 -13.63 18.08 18.52
C LYS A 147 -12.56 16.98 18.53
N ASP A 148 -12.97 15.72 18.37
CA ASP A 148 -12.05 14.58 18.47
C ASP A 148 -11.52 14.14 17.09
N ARG A 149 -12.01 14.74 15.99
CA ARG A 149 -11.72 14.32 14.61
C ARG A 149 -10.23 14.25 14.30
N GLU A 150 -9.45 15.25 14.69
CA GLU A 150 -8.01 15.28 14.43
C GLU A 150 -7.28 14.17 15.19
N GLN A 151 -7.63 13.99 16.46
CA GLN A 151 -7.06 12.94 17.30
C GLN A 151 -7.43 11.54 16.78
N ASP A 152 -8.69 11.33 16.42
CA ASP A 152 -9.19 10.07 15.85
C ASP A 152 -8.49 9.77 14.51
N THR A 153 -8.28 10.78 13.66
CA THR A 153 -7.57 10.62 12.38
C THR A 153 -6.10 10.24 12.60
N LEU A 154 -5.40 10.95 13.49
CA LEU A 154 -4.02 10.62 13.84
C LEU A 154 -3.91 9.21 14.41
N PHE A 155 -4.84 8.83 15.29
CA PHE A 155 -4.90 7.51 15.87
C PHE A 155 -5.07 6.43 14.79
N VAL A 156 -6.08 6.59 13.92
CA VAL A 156 -6.36 5.64 12.84
C VAL A 156 -5.15 5.52 11.91
N VAL A 157 -4.54 6.64 11.50
CA VAL A 157 -3.34 6.65 10.64
C VAL A 157 -2.19 5.86 11.27
N ILE A 158 -1.90 6.08 12.55
CA ILE A 158 -0.82 5.36 13.24
C ILE A 158 -1.13 3.86 13.33
N ALA A 159 -2.35 3.50 13.75
CA ALA A 159 -2.74 2.13 13.97
C ALA A 159 -2.79 1.32 12.66
N VAL A 160 -3.40 1.84 11.59
CA VAL A 160 -3.44 1.12 10.30
C VAL A 160 -2.06 0.99 9.68
N THR A 161 -1.18 1.97 9.86
CA THR A 161 0.22 1.89 9.41
C THR A 161 0.97 0.80 10.17
N ALA A 162 0.79 0.72 11.48
CA ALA A 162 1.39 -0.33 12.29
C ALA A 162 0.87 -1.72 11.90
N LEU A 163 -0.46 -1.89 11.77
CA LEU A 163 -1.08 -3.15 11.35
C LEU A 163 -0.64 -3.59 9.95
N SER A 164 -0.55 -2.64 9.02
CA SER A 164 -0.11 -2.92 7.66
C SER A 164 1.39 -3.25 7.59
N THR A 165 2.20 -2.68 8.49
CA THR A 165 3.62 -3.06 8.65
C THR A 165 3.76 -4.48 9.20
N ILE A 166 2.96 -4.83 10.21
CA ILE A 166 2.92 -6.19 10.76
C ILE A 166 2.52 -7.16 9.65
N ALA A 167 1.43 -6.88 8.94
CA ALA A 167 0.92 -7.71 7.85
C ALA A 167 1.95 -7.89 6.72
N MET A 168 2.68 -6.84 6.35
CA MET A 168 3.75 -6.91 5.35
C MET A 168 4.83 -7.95 5.70
N ILE A 169 5.16 -8.07 6.98
CA ILE A 169 6.19 -9.02 7.46
C ILE A 169 5.58 -10.41 7.67
N THR A 170 4.38 -10.50 8.24
CA THR A 170 3.81 -11.78 8.66
C THR A 170 3.04 -12.51 7.57
N TYR A 171 2.38 -11.81 6.65
CA TYR A 171 1.53 -12.45 5.62
C TYR A 171 2.32 -13.30 4.63
N PRO A 172 3.50 -12.88 4.11
CA PRO A 172 4.31 -13.74 3.25
C PRO A 172 4.62 -15.10 3.91
N ILE A 173 4.99 -15.09 5.19
CA ILE A 173 5.31 -16.29 5.96
C ILE A 173 4.05 -17.14 6.14
N LEU A 174 2.93 -16.51 6.53
CA LEU A 174 1.66 -17.17 6.73
C LEU A 174 1.18 -17.87 5.44
N PHE A 175 1.14 -17.17 4.31
CA PHE A 175 0.61 -17.70 3.06
C PHE A 175 1.51 -18.76 2.44
N GLN A 176 2.84 -18.63 2.57
CA GLN A 176 3.76 -19.70 2.19
C GLN A 176 3.57 -20.95 3.06
N SER A 177 3.39 -20.79 4.38
CA SER A 177 3.15 -21.93 5.27
C SER A 177 1.82 -22.64 5.03
N LEU A 178 0.82 -21.91 4.51
CA LEU A 178 -0.45 -22.47 4.06
C LEU A 178 -0.37 -23.11 2.65
N GLY A 179 0.78 -23.05 1.99
CA GLY A 179 0.98 -23.64 0.66
C GLY A 179 0.21 -22.94 -0.46
N LEU A 180 -0.10 -21.65 -0.29
CA LEU A 180 -0.90 -20.91 -1.27
C LEU A 180 -0.11 -20.63 -2.54
N SER A 181 -0.77 -20.68 -3.69
CA SER A 181 -0.17 -20.30 -4.97
C SER A 181 0.23 -18.82 -4.99
N ALA A 182 1.08 -18.44 -5.96
CA ALA A 182 1.48 -17.04 -6.15
C ALA A 182 0.28 -16.13 -6.42
N VAL A 183 -0.68 -16.60 -7.22
CA VAL A 183 -1.93 -15.87 -7.54
C VAL A 183 -2.77 -15.65 -6.29
N GLN A 184 -3.01 -16.70 -5.50
CA GLN A 184 -3.80 -16.63 -4.27
C GLN A 184 -3.12 -15.73 -3.23
N SER A 185 -1.80 -15.89 -3.05
CA SER A 185 -1.01 -15.06 -2.14
C SER A 185 -1.01 -13.60 -2.57
N GLY A 186 -0.82 -13.33 -3.86
CA GLY A 186 -0.87 -11.99 -4.44
C GLY A 186 -2.24 -11.33 -4.22
N PHE A 187 -3.32 -12.06 -4.52
CA PHE A 187 -4.68 -11.56 -4.28
C PHE A 187 -4.90 -11.23 -2.80
N LEU A 188 -4.57 -12.15 -1.89
CA LEU A 188 -4.74 -11.94 -0.45
C LEU A 188 -3.91 -10.77 0.06
N VAL A 189 -2.63 -10.66 -0.32
CA VAL A 189 -1.76 -9.54 0.05
C VAL A 189 -2.37 -8.21 -0.41
N GLY A 190 -2.76 -8.10 -1.69
CA GLY A 190 -3.38 -6.87 -2.21
C GLY A 190 -4.74 -6.55 -1.58
N ALA A 191 -5.53 -7.58 -1.28
CA ALA A 191 -6.87 -7.46 -0.72
C ALA A 191 -6.88 -7.08 0.77
N THR A 192 -5.79 -7.33 1.50
CA THR A 192 -5.82 -7.25 2.98
C THR A 192 -4.78 -6.29 3.57
N ILE A 193 -3.59 -6.15 3.00
CA ILE A 193 -2.63 -5.13 3.45
C ILE A 193 -3.17 -3.73 3.12
N HIS A 194 -2.96 -2.75 4.00
CA HIS A 194 -3.57 -1.43 3.85
C HIS A 194 -2.76 -0.52 2.93
N ASP A 195 -1.47 -0.36 3.14
CA ASP A 195 -0.64 0.60 2.40
C ASP A 195 -0.10 0.03 1.08
N VAL A 196 0.00 0.87 0.05
CA VAL A 196 0.48 0.46 -1.30
C VAL A 196 1.94 0.03 -1.27
N ALA A 197 2.80 0.75 -0.54
CA ALA A 197 4.22 0.42 -0.41
C ALA A 197 4.41 -0.96 0.22
N GLN A 198 3.59 -1.22 1.23
CA GLN A 198 3.64 -2.46 2.01
C GLN A 198 3.06 -3.64 1.25
N VAL A 199 2.04 -3.43 0.41
CA VAL A 199 1.56 -4.42 -0.55
C VAL A 199 2.67 -4.81 -1.54
N VAL A 200 3.32 -3.82 -2.14
CA VAL A 200 4.41 -4.06 -3.10
C VAL A 200 5.55 -4.81 -2.41
N GLY A 201 5.99 -4.33 -1.25
CA GLY A 201 7.04 -4.98 -0.45
C GLY A 201 6.71 -6.43 -0.12
N ALA A 202 5.50 -6.71 0.38
CA ALA A 202 5.08 -8.05 0.76
C ALA A 202 4.89 -8.99 -0.45
N GLY A 203 4.17 -8.53 -1.49
CA GLY A 203 3.86 -9.35 -2.66
C GLY A 203 5.11 -9.80 -3.40
N TYR A 204 6.03 -8.86 -3.67
CA TYR A 204 7.31 -9.17 -4.32
C TYR A 204 8.30 -9.92 -3.42
N SER A 205 8.07 -9.94 -2.10
CA SER A 205 8.82 -10.83 -1.20
C SER A 205 8.34 -12.29 -1.26
N ILE A 206 7.18 -12.55 -1.90
CA ILE A 206 6.69 -13.91 -2.18
C ILE A 206 7.17 -14.35 -3.56
N SER A 207 6.81 -13.60 -4.61
CA SER A 207 7.27 -13.83 -5.99
C SER A 207 6.97 -12.61 -6.88
N ASP A 208 7.56 -12.55 -8.08
CA ASP A 208 7.27 -11.48 -9.06
C ASP A 208 5.80 -11.46 -9.46
N GLU A 209 5.23 -12.65 -9.73
CA GLU A 209 3.81 -12.83 -10.05
C GLU A 209 2.88 -12.38 -8.92
N ALA A 210 3.16 -12.80 -7.67
CA ALA A 210 2.40 -12.37 -6.51
C ALA A 210 2.46 -10.84 -6.32
N GLY A 211 3.62 -10.22 -6.58
CA GLY A 211 3.82 -8.78 -6.53
C GLY A 211 2.98 -8.00 -7.56
N VAL A 212 2.93 -8.47 -8.81
CA VAL A 212 2.10 -7.86 -9.86
C VAL A 212 0.62 -7.94 -9.49
N ILE A 213 0.15 -9.12 -9.10
CA ILE A 213 -1.26 -9.36 -8.74
C ILE A 213 -1.64 -8.56 -7.49
N ALA A 214 -0.81 -8.56 -6.45
CA ALA A 214 -1.07 -7.82 -5.23
C ALA A 214 -1.17 -6.31 -5.50
N THR A 215 -0.26 -5.78 -6.33
CA THR A 215 -0.28 -4.38 -6.71
C THR A 215 -1.56 -4.04 -7.48
N TYR A 216 -1.94 -4.87 -8.46
CA TYR A 216 -3.18 -4.70 -9.21
C TYR A 216 -4.42 -4.67 -8.29
N VAL A 217 -4.58 -5.66 -7.41
CA VAL A 217 -5.70 -5.76 -6.47
C VAL A 217 -5.75 -4.54 -5.53
N LYS A 218 -4.60 -4.09 -5.02
CA LYS A 218 -4.51 -2.89 -4.20
C LYS A 218 -4.89 -1.62 -4.97
N ILE A 219 -4.45 -1.52 -6.21
CA ILE A 219 -4.76 -0.39 -7.10
C ILE A 219 -6.28 -0.31 -7.37
N LEU A 220 -6.95 -1.45 -7.58
CA LEU A 220 -8.42 -1.50 -7.66
C LEU A 220 -9.08 -0.96 -6.40
N ARG A 221 -8.59 -1.34 -5.21
CA ARG A 221 -9.11 -0.80 -3.93
C ARG A 221 -8.90 0.70 -3.81
N VAL A 222 -7.71 1.20 -4.16
CA VAL A 222 -7.40 2.65 -4.16
C VAL A 222 -8.35 3.41 -5.09
N ALA A 223 -8.70 2.84 -6.24
CA ALA A 223 -9.62 3.44 -7.20
C ALA A 223 -11.05 3.60 -6.64
N LEU A 224 -11.43 2.85 -5.61
CA LEU A 224 -12.74 2.95 -4.95
C LEU A 224 -12.82 4.08 -3.90
N LEU A 225 -11.71 4.78 -3.60
CA LEU A 225 -11.70 5.87 -2.63
C LEU A 225 -12.77 6.95 -2.92
N PRO A 226 -12.97 7.43 -4.17
CA PRO A 226 -14.04 8.39 -4.46
C PRO A 226 -15.43 7.88 -4.12
N VAL A 227 -15.70 6.60 -4.38
CA VAL A 227 -16.99 5.98 -4.05
C VAL A 227 -17.19 5.95 -2.54
N VAL A 228 -16.16 5.57 -1.78
CA VAL A 228 -16.21 5.59 -0.31
C VAL A 228 -16.44 7.00 0.22
N MET A 229 -15.75 8.01 -0.33
CA MET A 229 -15.97 9.41 0.06
C MET A 229 -17.41 9.86 -0.20
N LEU A 230 -18.00 9.50 -1.34
CA LEU A 230 -19.40 9.79 -1.63
C LEU A 230 -20.34 9.11 -0.63
N VAL A 231 -20.11 7.82 -0.34
CA VAL A 231 -20.88 7.08 0.67
C VAL A 231 -20.82 7.79 2.03
N VAL A 232 -19.64 8.23 2.46
CA VAL A 232 -19.48 9.02 3.70
C VAL A 232 -20.24 10.33 3.62
N MET A 233 -20.10 11.10 2.53
CA MET A 233 -20.79 12.38 2.36
C MET A 233 -22.32 12.25 2.42
N PHE A 234 -22.90 11.21 1.80
CA PHE A 234 -24.34 10.96 1.83
C PHE A 234 -24.82 10.38 3.17
N SER A 235 -23.93 9.78 3.96
CA SER A 235 -24.28 9.21 5.28
C SER A 235 -24.37 10.26 6.39
N PHE A 236 -23.79 11.46 6.21
CA PHE A 236 -23.76 12.51 7.23
C PHE A 236 -24.38 13.83 6.75
N ARG A 237 -25.35 14.36 7.52
CA ARG A 237 -25.83 15.74 7.33
C ARG A 237 -24.73 16.72 7.76
N GLY A 238 -24.41 17.68 6.90
CA GLY A 238 -23.33 18.67 7.16
C GLY A 238 -21.93 18.19 6.75
N ALA A 239 -21.82 17.15 5.93
CA ALA A 239 -20.56 16.76 5.29
C ALA A 239 -19.99 17.91 4.44
N GLN A 240 -18.67 18.05 4.44
CA GLN A 240 -18.00 19.09 3.65
C GLN A 240 -17.91 18.68 2.18
N GLN A 241 -18.24 19.58 1.27
CA GLN A 241 -17.98 19.39 -0.16
C GLN A 241 -16.48 19.56 -0.42
N GLN A 242 -15.76 18.44 -0.46
CA GLN A 242 -14.37 18.38 -0.91
C GLN A 242 -14.29 17.78 -2.31
N ARG A 243 -13.40 18.30 -3.14
CA ARG A 243 -13.08 17.63 -4.41
C ARG A 243 -12.31 16.36 -4.10
N VAL A 244 -12.87 15.23 -4.51
CA VAL A 244 -12.13 13.97 -4.51
C VAL A 244 -11.03 14.06 -5.55
N SER A 245 -9.77 13.93 -5.12
CA SER A 245 -8.62 13.88 -6.02
C SER A 245 -8.16 12.44 -6.18
N VAL A 246 -8.03 11.99 -7.42
CA VAL A 246 -7.46 10.69 -7.75
C VAL A 246 -5.95 10.78 -7.67
N PRO A 247 -5.24 9.86 -6.99
CA PRO A 247 -3.78 9.89 -6.95
C PRO A 247 -3.18 9.80 -8.35
N TRP A 248 -2.25 10.69 -8.69
CA TRP A 248 -1.65 10.75 -10.03
C TRP A 248 -1.01 9.43 -10.49
N PHE A 249 -0.45 8.65 -9.55
CA PHE A 249 0.19 7.38 -9.87
C PHE A 249 -0.81 6.31 -10.31
N LEU A 250 -2.08 6.41 -9.86
CA LEU A 250 -3.17 5.56 -10.33
C LEU A 250 -3.46 5.84 -11.81
N VAL A 251 -3.52 7.12 -12.17
CA VAL A 251 -3.71 7.54 -13.56
C VAL A 251 -2.54 7.07 -14.42
N MET A 252 -1.31 7.24 -13.92
CA MET A 252 -0.11 6.75 -14.61
C MET A 252 -0.13 5.23 -14.80
N PHE A 253 -0.53 4.46 -13.76
CA PHE A 253 -0.70 3.01 -13.83
C PHE A 253 -1.69 2.62 -14.92
N ALA A 254 -2.87 3.24 -14.94
CA ALA A 254 -3.91 2.94 -15.92
C ALA A 254 -3.45 3.26 -17.36
N ILE A 255 -2.81 4.41 -17.57
CA ILE A 255 -2.26 4.78 -18.89
C ILE A 255 -1.19 3.77 -19.32
N CYS A 256 -0.25 3.42 -18.43
CA CYS A 256 0.78 2.44 -18.71
C CYS A 256 0.21 1.07 -19.08
N ALA A 257 -0.81 0.59 -18.34
CA ALA A 257 -1.49 -0.65 -18.64
C ALA A 257 -2.20 -0.61 -20.01
N ILE A 258 -2.90 0.48 -20.33
CA ILE A 258 -3.52 0.63 -21.66
C ILE A 258 -2.46 0.60 -22.76
N VAL A 259 -1.38 1.38 -22.60
CA VAL A 259 -0.30 1.49 -23.59
C VAL A 259 0.39 0.14 -23.85
N ALA A 260 0.68 -0.62 -22.79
CA ALA A 260 1.31 -1.94 -22.92
C ALA A 260 0.43 -2.93 -23.70
N ASN A 261 -0.89 -2.83 -23.54
CA ASN A 261 -1.84 -3.76 -24.15
C ASN A 261 -2.34 -3.36 -25.54
N LEU A 262 -2.08 -2.13 -26.00
CA LEU A 262 -2.40 -1.70 -27.37
C LEU A 262 -1.41 -2.23 -28.42
N GLY A 263 -0.28 -2.82 -28.01
CA GLY A 263 0.77 -3.31 -28.93
C GLY A 263 1.49 -2.20 -29.71
N VAL A 264 1.28 -0.94 -29.33
CA VAL A 264 1.82 0.25 -30.03
C VAL A 264 3.28 0.51 -29.66
N VAL A 265 3.76 -0.02 -28.53
CA VAL A 265 5.12 0.21 -28.03
C VAL A 265 6.03 -0.95 -28.45
N PRO A 266 7.17 -0.69 -29.13
CA PRO A 266 8.15 -1.72 -29.43
C PRO A 266 8.66 -2.42 -28.16
N THR A 267 9.05 -3.70 -28.26
CA THR A 267 9.46 -4.52 -27.11
C THR A 267 10.67 -3.98 -26.34
N VAL A 268 11.61 -3.32 -27.04
CA VAL A 268 12.86 -2.80 -26.45
C VAL A 268 12.64 -1.64 -25.46
N PRO A 269 11.91 -0.55 -25.79
CA PRO A 269 11.49 0.46 -24.82
C PRO A 269 10.73 -0.09 -23.61
N LEU A 270 9.89 -1.12 -23.82
CA LEU A 270 9.08 -1.74 -22.78
C LEU A 270 9.92 -2.45 -21.71
N ALA A 271 10.95 -3.19 -22.13
CA ALA A 271 11.89 -3.85 -21.23
C ALA A 271 12.67 -2.85 -20.38
N LEU A 272 13.16 -1.77 -20.99
CA LEU A 272 13.90 -0.71 -20.27
C LEU A 272 13.01 -0.01 -19.23
N LEU A 273 11.78 0.36 -19.59
CA LEU A 273 10.85 1.00 -18.65
C LEU A 273 10.44 0.05 -17.51
N SER A 274 10.29 -1.24 -17.82
CA SER A 274 10.03 -2.28 -16.82
C SER A 274 11.19 -2.41 -15.85
N GLU A 275 12.43 -2.30 -16.32
CA GLU A 275 13.63 -2.35 -15.48
C GLU A 275 13.78 -1.08 -14.64
N VAL A 276 13.48 0.09 -15.19
CA VAL A 276 13.38 1.35 -14.43
C VAL A 276 12.35 1.23 -13.31
N SER A 277 11.17 0.68 -13.59
CA SER A 277 10.15 0.39 -12.56
C SER A 277 10.71 -0.49 -11.46
N ARG A 278 11.37 -1.61 -11.81
CA ARG A 278 11.99 -2.53 -10.86
C ARG A 278 12.96 -1.81 -9.93
N TRP A 279 13.91 -1.06 -10.47
CA TRP A 279 14.89 -0.31 -9.67
C TRP A 279 14.24 0.77 -8.81
N CYS A 280 13.26 1.51 -9.33
CA CYS A 280 12.50 2.47 -8.53
C CYS A 280 11.84 1.79 -7.32
N LEU A 281 11.25 0.61 -7.52
CA LEU A 281 10.62 -0.15 -6.46
C LEU A 281 11.65 -0.70 -5.46
N VAL A 282 12.76 -1.28 -5.89
CA VAL A 282 13.78 -1.81 -4.94
C VAL A 282 14.34 -0.68 -4.08
N ILE A 283 14.70 0.46 -4.69
CA ILE A 283 15.19 1.64 -3.94
C ILE A 283 14.11 2.17 -2.98
N ALA A 284 12.86 2.23 -3.43
CA ALA A 284 11.75 2.66 -2.59
C ALA A 284 11.48 1.71 -1.41
N ILE A 285 11.55 0.39 -1.62
CA ILE A 285 11.37 -0.61 -0.56
C ILE A 285 12.56 -0.59 0.41
N SER A 286 13.79 -0.37 -0.06
CA SER A 286 14.93 -0.09 0.81
C SER A 286 14.66 1.10 1.73
N ALA A 287 14.20 2.21 1.16
CA ALA A 287 13.84 3.41 1.93
C ALA A 287 12.66 3.16 2.88
N LEU A 288 11.66 2.39 2.46
CA LEU A 288 10.53 1.98 3.32
C LEU A 288 11.02 1.14 4.51
N GLY A 289 11.95 0.21 4.28
CA GLY A 289 12.61 -0.55 5.34
C GLY A 289 13.31 0.36 6.34
N VAL A 290 14.09 1.33 5.86
CA VAL A 290 14.76 2.33 6.73
C VAL A 290 13.73 3.13 7.55
N LYS A 291 12.57 3.48 6.98
CA LYS A 291 11.51 4.16 7.74
C LYS A 291 10.76 3.27 8.73
N THR A 292 10.88 1.95 8.61
CA THR A 292 10.10 1.01 9.40
C THR A 292 10.69 0.89 10.80
N SER A 293 9.95 1.39 11.79
CA SER A 293 10.36 1.39 13.19
C SER A 293 9.64 0.29 13.97
N LEU A 294 10.32 -0.81 14.27
CA LEU A 294 9.76 -1.90 15.10
C LEU A 294 9.37 -1.40 16.51
N GLY A 295 10.15 -0.46 17.07
CA GLY A 295 9.86 0.14 18.37
C GLY A 295 8.56 0.97 18.40
N ARG A 296 8.19 1.62 17.30
CA ARG A 296 6.91 2.36 17.22
C ARG A 296 5.72 1.42 17.13
N ILE A 297 5.87 0.26 16.47
CA ILE A 297 4.82 -0.77 16.39
C ILE A 297 4.44 -1.28 17.79
N ILE A 298 5.43 -1.51 18.65
CA ILE A 298 5.23 -2.05 20.01
C ILE A 298 4.60 -1.01 20.96
N LYS A 299 4.77 0.30 20.71
CA LYS A 299 4.29 1.39 21.58
C LYS A 299 2.83 1.83 21.32
N VAL A 300 2.13 1.21 20.36
CA VAL A 300 0.74 1.57 20.05
C VAL A 300 -0.19 1.17 21.20
N LYS A 301 -0.91 2.12 21.80
CA LYS A 301 -1.83 1.86 22.92
C LYS A 301 -2.99 0.94 22.50
N ALA A 302 -3.24 -0.10 23.29
CA ALA A 302 -4.18 -1.17 22.97
C ALA A 302 -5.66 -0.74 22.95
N SER A 303 -6.08 0.22 23.77
CA SER A 303 -7.50 0.47 24.06
C SER A 303 -8.35 0.96 22.88
N TYR A 304 -7.73 1.51 21.83
CA TYR A 304 -8.44 1.99 20.63
C TYR A 304 -8.07 1.24 19.35
N SER A 305 -7.05 0.39 19.41
CA SER A 305 -6.58 -0.40 18.27
C SER A 305 -7.49 -1.60 17.99
N VAL A 306 -8.37 -1.96 18.94
CA VAL A 306 -9.23 -3.14 18.84
C VAL A 306 -10.15 -3.08 17.63
N ILE A 307 -10.81 -1.94 17.36
CA ILE A 307 -11.72 -1.81 16.20
C ILE A 307 -10.94 -2.08 14.91
N LEU A 308 -9.78 -1.45 14.73
CA LEU A 308 -8.96 -1.61 13.53
C LEU A 308 -8.36 -3.02 13.40
N VAL A 309 -7.96 -3.63 14.51
CA VAL A 309 -7.49 -5.03 14.54
C VAL A 309 -8.62 -5.96 14.11
N VAL A 310 -9.82 -5.79 14.68
CA VAL A 310 -10.99 -6.59 14.32
C VAL A 310 -11.35 -6.40 12.85
N GLU A 311 -11.38 -5.17 12.34
CA GLU A 311 -11.62 -4.89 10.92
C GLU A 311 -10.55 -5.53 10.02
N THR A 312 -9.27 -5.44 10.40
CA THR A 312 -8.16 -6.04 9.65
C THR A 312 -8.28 -7.56 9.59
N LEU A 313 -8.57 -8.20 10.74
CA LEU A 313 -8.78 -9.64 10.82
C LEU A 313 -10.05 -10.08 10.11
N PHE A 314 -11.11 -9.28 10.18
CA PHE A 314 -12.37 -9.51 9.47
C PHE A 314 -12.12 -9.49 7.95
N LEU A 315 -11.46 -8.45 7.44
CA LEU A 315 -11.09 -8.34 6.03
C LEU A 315 -10.20 -9.51 5.59
N LEU A 316 -9.20 -9.89 6.40
CA LEU A 316 -8.36 -11.05 6.13
C LEU A 316 -9.18 -12.34 6.06
N THR A 317 -10.11 -12.53 7.00
CA THR A 317 -10.92 -13.76 7.09
C THR A 317 -11.85 -13.89 5.89
N ILE A 318 -12.56 -12.82 5.51
CA ILE A 318 -13.45 -12.87 4.33
C ILE A 318 -12.66 -13.04 3.03
N ALA A 319 -11.46 -12.46 2.93
CA ALA A 319 -10.59 -12.62 1.77
C ALA A 319 -10.02 -14.04 1.66
N ILE A 320 -9.61 -14.65 2.78
CA ILE A 320 -9.19 -16.06 2.83
C ILE A 320 -10.37 -16.96 2.46
N ALA A 321 -11.55 -16.75 3.04
CA ALA A 321 -12.75 -17.53 2.71
C ALA A 321 -13.08 -17.44 1.21
N TYR A 322 -13.04 -16.25 0.62
CA TYR A 322 -13.22 -16.10 -0.83
C TYR A 322 -12.16 -16.88 -1.62
N THR A 323 -10.88 -16.74 -1.26
CA THR A 323 -9.78 -17.38 -1.97
C THR A 323 -9.79 -18.90 -1.86
N MET A 324 -10.25 -19.47 -0.75
CA MET A 324 -10.31 -20.92 -0.53
C MET A 324 -11.57 -21.59 -1.12
N TYR A 325 -12.71 -20.87 -1.13
CA TYR A 325 -14.01 -21.48 -1.42
C TYR A 325 -14.69 -20.96 -2.70
N LEU A 326 -14.31 -19.78 -3.20
CA LEU A 326 -15.06 -19.06 -4.24
C LEU A 326 -14.22 -18.63 -5.44
N ALA A 327 -12.88 -18.64 -5.34
CA ALA A 327 -11.98 -18.35 -6.45
C ALA A 327 -11.53 -19.67 -7.11
N PRO A 328 -11.98 -19.99 -8.35
CA PRO A 328 -11.45 -21.12 -9.11
C PRO A 328 -10.00 -20.91 -9.55
#